data_AF-A0A969LDW9-F1
#
_entry.id   AF-A0A969LDW9-F1
#
_cell.length_a   1.000
_cell.length_b   1.000
_cell.length_c   1.000
_cell.angle_alpha   90.00
_cell.angle_beta   90.00
_cell.angle_gamma   90.00
#
_symmetry.space_group_name_H-M   'P 1'
#
loop_
_entity.id
_entity.type
_entity.pdbx_description
1 polymer ?
#
loop_
_entity_poly.entity_id
_entity_poly.type
_entity_poly.pdbx_seq_one_letter_code
_entity_poly.pdbx_strand_id
1 'polypeptide(L)'
;MAIAPVEGLLGEAKRLANEVAARAPIAVRMAREAVRYGAETTVRDGLEVERRNFTCCLTPRIRKRVCRRLSRSERRSIGEDERVNG
;
A
#
# COMPACT_ATOMS: atom_id res chain seq x y z
N MET A 1 8.75 -7.87 12.15
CA MET A 1 9.81 -8.65 11.47
C MET A 1 9.25 -10.03 11.20
N ALA A 2 9.20 -10.49 9.95
CA ALA A 2 8.74 -11.86 9.66
C ALA A 2 9.84 -12.84 10.07
N ILE A 3 9.48 -13.84 10.89
CA ILE A 3 10.40 -14.88 11.38
C ILE A 3 9.84 -16.22 10.94
N ALA A 4 10.67 -17.06 10.31
CA ALA A 4 10.28 -18.38 9.83
C ALA A 4 11.37 -19.42 10.19
N PRO A 5 11.01 -20.70 10.45
CA PRO A 5 11.96 -21.78 10.63
C PRO A 5 12.83 -21.99 9.40
N VAL A 6 14.05 -22.54 9.57
CA VAL A 6 15.03 -22.72 8.50
C VAL A 6 14.47 -23.62 7.39
N GLU A 7 13.73 -24.66 7.76
CA GLU A 7 13.13 -25.65 6.86
C GLU A 7 12.08 -25.05 5.93
N GLY A 8 11.42 -23.97 6.36
CA GLY A 8 10.35 -23.28 5.63
C GLY A 8 10.76 -21.93 5.02
N LEU A 9 11.97 -21.45 5.29
CA LEU A 9 12.41 -20.09 4.98
C LEU A 9 12.28 -19.74 3.49
N LEU A 10 12.71 -20.64 2.61
CA LEU A 10 12.66 -20.40 1.16
C LEU A 10 11.23 -20.39 0.63
N GLY A 11 10.36 -21.25 1.15
CA GLY A 11 8.94 -21.30 0.77
C GLY A 11 8.24 -20.00 1.13
N GLU A 12 8.46 -19.52 2.36
CA GLU A 12 7.85 -18.30 2.85
C GLU A 12 8.40 -17.04 2.17
N ALA A 13 9.71 -17.00 1.88
CA ALA A 13 10.32 -15.94 1.08
C ALA A 13 9.73 -15.87 -0.34
N LYS A 14 9.54 -17.02 -1.00
CA LYS A 14 8.89 -17.08 -2.32
C LYS A 14 7.44 -16.65 -2.25
N ARG A 15 6.70 -17.04 -1.22
CA ARG A 15 5.30 -16.62 -1.01
C ARG A 15 5.19 -15.10 -0.93
N LEU A 16 6.03 -14.48 -0.10
CA LEU A 16 6.07 -13.02 0.05
C LEU A 16 6.48 -12.33 -1.26
N ALA A 17 7.50 -12.85 -1.95
CA ALA A 17 7.93 -12.31 -3.23
C ALA A 17 6.82 -12.36 -4.29
N ASN A 18 6.07 -13.45 -4.34
CA ASN A 18 4.91 -13.60 -5.24
C ASN A 18 3.79 -12.61 -4.90
N GLU A 19 3.54 -12.36 -3.60
CA GLU A 19 2.55 -11.38 -3.18
C GLU A 19 2.91 -9.95 -3.62
N VAL A 20 4.20 -9.59 -3.51
CA VAL A 20 4.71 -8.29 -3.99
C VAL A 20 4.65 -8.23 -5.52
N ALA A 21 5.04 -9.30 -6.22
CA ALA A 21 5.05 -9.38 -7.67
C ALA A 21 3.63 -9.34 -8.29
N ALA A 22 2.60 -9.77 -7.55
CA ALA A 22 1.21 -9.69 -7.98
C ALA A 22 0.65 -8.25 -8.03
N ARG A 23 1.36 -7.27 -7.46
CA ARG A 23 0.96 -5.86 -7.49
C ARG A 23 1.49 -5.16 -8.73
N ALA A 24 0.91 -4.00 -9.07
CA ALA A 24 1.36 -3.20 -10.21
C ALA A 24 2.84 -2.79 -10.02
N PRO A 25 3.76 -3.14 -10.95
CA PRO A 25 5.20 -2.91 -10.76
C PRO A 25 5.57 -1.44 -10.53
N ILE A 26 4.88 -0.52 -11.20
CA ILE A 26 5.08 0.93 -11.01
C ILE A 26 4.67 1.38 -9.61
N ALA A 27 3.58 0.84 -9.06
CA ALA A 27 3.13 1.18 -7.72
C ALA A 27 4.11 0.68 -6.65
N VAL A 28 4.64 -0.53 -6.80
CA VAL A 28 5.64 -1.10 -5.88
C VAL A 28 6.94 -0.27 -5.91
N ARG A 29 7.40 0.14 -7.09
CA ARG A 29 8.59 1.00 -7.23
C ARG A 29 8.40 2.35 -6.54
N MET A 30 7.28 3.02 -6.80
CA MET A 30 6.95 4.32 -6.22
C MET A 30 6.74 4.25 -4.70
N ALA A 31 6.14 3.17 -4.19
CA ALA A 31 6.00 2.95 -2.76
C ALA A 31 7.37 2.75 -2.08
N ARG A 32 8.25 1.94 -2.70
CA ARG A 32 9.62 1.73 -2.20
C ARG A 32 10.43 3.03 -2.19
N GLU A 33 10.28 3.88 -3.19
CA GLU A 33 10.93 5.19 -3.26
C GLU A 33 10.43 6.13 -2.16
N ALA A 34 9.11 6.22 -1.96
CA ALA A 34 8.52 7.05 -0.92
C ALA A 34 8.98 6.64 0.48
N VAL A 35 9.00 5.33 0.78
CA VAL A 35 9.47 4.82 2.08
C VAL A 35 10.94 5.13 2.31
N ARG A 36 11.79 4.94 1.28
CA ARG A 36 13.23 5.24 1.39
C ARG A 36 13.48 6.72 1.64
N TYR A 37 12.83 7.57 0.86
CA TYR A 37 12.98 9.01 1.00
C TYR A 37 12.42 9.50 2.34
N GLY A 38 11.24 9.05 2.74
CA GLY A 38 10.63 9.40 4.02
C GLY A 38 11.44 8.93 5.23
N ALA A 39 12.17 7.82 5.12
CA ALA A 39 13.05 7.33 6.19
C ALA A 39 14.26 8.24 6.44
N GLU A 40 14.69 9.01 5.43
CA GLU A 40 15.88 9.87 5.49
C GLU A 40 15.52 11.37 5.61
N THR A 41 14.22 11.72 5.66
CA THR A 41 13.73 13.11 5.58
C THR A 41 12.67 13.42 6.63
N THR A 42 12.12 14.64 6.59
CA THR A 42 11.03 15.04 7.49
C THR A 42 9.71 14.43 7.05
N VAL A 43 8.78 14.26 8.00
CA VAL A 43 7.41 13.78 7.72
C VAL A 43 6.73 14.63 6.64
N ARG A 44 6.95 15.95 6.67
CA ARG A 44 6.34 16.86 5.69
C ARG A 44 6.85 16.59 4.27
N ASP A 45 8.15 16.40 4.10
CA ASP A 45 8.74 16.14 2.80
C ASP A 45 8.38 14.74 2.29
N GLY A 46 8.35 13.75 3.20
CA GLY A 46 7.86 12.40 2.91
C GLY A 46 6.42 12.40 2.40
N LEU A 47 5.52 13.16 3.03
CA LEU A 47 4.11 13.28 2.61
C LEU A 47 3.97 13.87 1.20
N GLU A 48 4.80 14.85 0.82
CA GLU A 48 4.75 15.42 -0.52
C GLU A 48 5.21 14.40 -1.58
N VAL A 49 6.24 13.60 -1.26
CA VAL A 49 6.70 12.51 -2.13
C VAL A 49 5.63 11.42 -2.26
N GLU A 50 4.98 11.02 -1.16
CA GLU A 50 3.87 10.06 -1.19
C GLU A 50 2.70 10.54 -2.07
N ARG A 51 2.32 11.82 -1.94
CA ARG A 51 1.26 12.43 -2.74
C ARG A 51 1.60 12.44 -4.24
N ARG A 52 2.83 12.81 -4.58
CA ARG A 52 3.32 12.78 -5.97
C ARG A 52 3.28 11.36 -6.53
N ASN A 53 3.81 10.41 -5.77
CA ASN A 53 3.92 9.01 -6.17
C ASN A 53 2.55 8.35 -6.35
N PHE A 54 1.59 8.64 -5.48
CA PHE A 54 0.20 8.18 -5.62
C PHE A 54 -0.46 8.70 -6.89
N THR A 55 -0.19 9.95 -7.27
CA THR A 55 -0.75 10.55 -8.49
C THR A 55 -0.08 9.98 -9.73
N CYS A 56 1.24 9.74 -9.69
CA CYS A 56 2.02 9.24 -10.81
C CYS A 56 1.75 7.76 -11.13
N CYS A 57 1.41 6.93 -10.15
CA CYS A 57 1.16 5.50 -10.38
C CYS A 57 -0.26 5.20 -10.90
N LEU A 58 -1.12 6.22 -11.02
CA LEU A 58 -2.52 6.08 -11.45
C LEU A 58 -2.77 6.79 -12.79
N THR A 59 -3.31 6.07 -13.77
CA THR A 59 -3.87 6.73 -14.97
C THR A 59 -5.17 7.46 -14.61
N PRO A 60 -5.60 8.50 -15.35
CA PRO A 60 -6.85 9.22 -15.06
C PRO A 60 -8.08 8.30 -14.98
N ARG A 61 -8.11 7.24 -15.81
CA ARG A 61 -9.16 6.23 -15.85
C ARG A 61 -9.18 5.37 -14.59
N ILE A 62 -8.02 4.90 -14.15
CA ILE A 62 -7.88 4.04 -12.97
C ILE A 62 -8.03 4.86 -11.68
N ARG A 63 -7.49 6.09 -11.65
CA ARG A 63 -7.61 7.05 -10.53
C ARG A 63 -9.06 7.22 -10.08
N LYS A 64 -9.98 7.53 -11.01
CA LYS A 64 -11.41 7.68 -10.69
C LYS A 64 -12.02 6.40 -10.11
N ARG A 65 -11.65 5.22 -10.65
CA ARG A 65 -12.15 3.93 -10.17
C ARG A 65 -11.62 3.57 -8.78
N VAL A 66 -10.34 3.81 -8.52
CA VAL A 66 -9.68 3.57 -7.23
C VAL A 66 -10.28 4.49 -6.17
N CYS A 67 -10.33 5.81 -6.38
CA CYS A 67 -10.91 6.75 -5.41
C CYS A 67 -12.38 6.43 -5.10
N ARG A 68 -13.19 6.07 -6.12
CA ARG A 68 -14.59 5.66 -5.90
C ARG A 68 -14.67 4.40 -5.03
N ARG A 69 -13.81 3.41 -5.25
CA ARG A 69 -13.78 2.18 -4.44
C ARG A 69 -13.32 2.47 -3.01
N LEU A 70 -12.29 3.30 -2.82
CA LEU A 70 -11.79 3.71 -1.50
C LEU A 70 -12.90 4.38 -0.67
N SER A 71 -13.60 5.35 -1.28
CA SER A 71 -14.71 6.05 -0.60
C SER A 71 -15.92 5.16 -0.26
N ARG A 72 -15.98 3.95 -0.83
CA ARG A 72 -17.02 2.94 -0.55
C ARG A 72 -16.55 1.88 0.44
N SER A 73 -15.26 1.63 0.57
CA SER A 73 -14.71 0.80 1.64
C SER A 73 -14.68 1.58 2.95
N GLU A 74 -14.23 2.84 2.96
CA GLU A 74 -14.22 3.69 4.17
C GLU A 74 -15.62 3.87 4.77
N ARG A 75 -16.64 4.07 3.92
CA ARG A 75 -18.04 4.13 4.37
C ARG A 75 -18.58 2.82 4.94
N ARG A 76 -18.01 1.67 4.55
CA ARG A 76 -18.38 0.36 5.13
C ARG A 76 -17.72 0.15 6.48
N SER A 77 -16.45 0.52 6.62
CA SER A 77 -15.72 0.47 7.89
C SER A 77 -16.40 1.31 8.98
N ILE A 78 -16.80 2.55 8.65
CA ILE A 78 -17.46 3.46 9.60
C ILE A 78 -18.85 2.90 10.03
N GLY A 79 -19.60 2.31 9.09
CA GLY A 79 -20.90 1.71 9.40
C GLY A 79 -20.83 0.35 10.11
N GLU A 80 -19.70 -0.36 10.04
CA GLU A 80 -19.45 -1.59 10.81
C GLU A 80 -19.00 -1.26 12.24
N ASP A 81 -18.21 -0.21 12.45
CA ASP A 81 -17.84 0.29 13.78
C ASP A 81 -19.05 0.80 14.59
N GLU A 82 -20.04 1.41 13.92
CA GLU A 82 -21.30 1.83 14.56
C GLU A 82 -22.25 0.65 14.89
N ARG A 83 -22.14 -0.49 14.20
CA ARG A 83 -22.95 -1.71 14.46
C ARG A 83 -22.42 -2.56 15.61
N VAL A 84 -21.13 -2.42 15.95
CA VAL A 84 -20.48 -3.17 17.03
C VAL A 84 -20.60 -2.43 18.38
N ASN A 85 -20.84 -1.12 18.36
CA ASN A 85 -21.04 -0.28 19.55
C ASN A 85 -22.52 0.08 19.86
N GLY A 86 -23.49 -0.65 19.28
CA GLY A 86 -24.93 -0.43 19.44
C GLY A 86 -25.66 -1.60 20.07
#